data_AF-A0A2N3WJN5-F1
#
_entry.id   AF-A0A2N3WJN5-F1
#
_cell.length_a   1.000
_cell.length_b   1.000
_cell.length_c   1.000
_cell.angle_alpha   90.00
_cell.angle_beta   90.00
_cell.angle_gamma   90.00
#
_symmetry.space_group_name_H-M   'P 1'
#
loop_
_entity.id
_entity.type
_entity.pdbx_description
1 polymer ?
#
loop_
_entity_poly.entity_id
_entity_poly.type
_entity_poly.pdbx_seq_one_letter_code
_entity_poly.pdbx_strand_id
1 'polypeptide(L)'
;MEGDPLTGWATVGLGVVALATLVYTAHTAKRDRRDADRRIKEQQDFDERRARRDRADADARLEAERKAADERLESERVHMEKVRERERQQDSATRLLRYIARLLPLMGRVPHVFIRSGSTLASGVRGDAADVGCEQVVQEFQLGGLADLPGLHDSQASEQCRTLVHLVLTAAHGKHHHGPDTSDAARKQLAKLATLDLLRYATFVRLSLEHSIEQGESLNPGDGGAGISFPMFARRPGDGSAWAPRLVPQGWQAAVSRDNPADPSTGKRCSGPDPGSRGYC
;
A
#
# COMPACT_ATOMS: atom_id res chain seq x y z
N MET A 1 90.27 82.79 -50.18
CA MET A 1 89.12 81.89 -50.03
C MET A 1 89.07 81.50 -48.56
N GLU A 2 88.36 82.31 -47.77
CA GLU A 2 88.14 82.07 -46.35
C GLU A 2 86.97 81.09 -46.21
N GLY A 3 87.22 79.94 -45.59
CA GLY A 3 86.18 78.94 -45.31
C GLY A 3 85.51 79.26 -43.99
N ASP A 4 84.20 79.52 -44.03
CA ASP A 4 83.39 79.82 -42.85
C ASP A 4 83.36 78.63 -41.87
N PRO A 5 83.81 78.79 -40.61
CA PRO A 5 83.81 77.72 -39.61
C PRO A 5 82.40 77.34 -39.11
N LEU A 6 81.37 78.10 -39.47
CA LEU A 6 79.98 77.90 -39.02
C LEU A 6 79.29 76.67 -39.64
N THR A 7 79.73 76.21 -40.82
CA THR A 7 79.14 75.04 -41.50
C THR A 7 79.62 73.70 -40.93
N GLY A 8 80.82 73.65 -40.33
CA GLY A 8 81.36 72.45 -39.69
C GLY A 8 80.66 72.09 -38.38
N TRP A 9 80.28 73.09 -37.58
CA TRP A 9 79.56 72.85 -36.31
C TRP A 9 78.09 72.53 -36.53
N ALA A 10 77.47 73.11 -37.58
CA ALA A 10 76.08 72.84 -37.93
C ALA A 10 75.86 71.37 -38.38
N THR A 11 76.80 70.79 -39.12
CA THR A 11 76.72 69.40 -39.61
C THR A 11 76.97 68.37 -38.51
N VAL A 12 77.91 68.63 -37.60
CA VAL A 12 78.14 67.80 -36.41
C VAL A 12 76.94 67.87 -35.45
N GLY A 13 76.36 69.06 -35.25
CA GLY A 13 75.15 69.23 -34.45
C GLY A 13 73.94 68.45 -35.00
N LEU A 14 73.72 68.49 -36.31
CA LEU A 14 72.66 67.74 -36.97
C LEU A 14 72.87 66.21 -36.89
N GLY A 15 74.11 65.75 -37.05
CA GLY A 15 74.46 64.34 -36.89
C GLY A 15 74.21 63.81 -35.49
N VAL A 16 74.55 64.59 -34.45
CA VAL A 16 74.30 64.24 -33.05
C VAL A 16 72.80 64.22 -32.75
N VAL A 17 72.04 65.19 -33.24
CA VAL A 17 70.58 65.22 -33.06
C VAL A 17 69.92 64.03 -33.75
N ALA A 18 70.32 63.71 -34.99
CA ALA A 18 69.80 62.55 -35.72
C ALA A 18 70.08 61.23 -34.99
N LEU A 19 71.29 61.05 -34.47
CA LEU A 19 71.67 59.85 -33.72
C LEU A 19 70.94 59.75 -32.38
N ALA A 20 70.76 60.89 -31.68
CA ALA A 20 69.96 60.94 -30.46
C ALA A 20 68.49 60.58 -30.72
N THR A 21 67.89 61.08 -31.81
CA THR A 21 66.51 60.69 -32.20
C THR A 21 66.41 59.22 -32.59
N LEU A 22 67.43 58.64 -33.23
CA LEU A 22 67.43 57.23 -33.64
C LEU A 22 67.57 56.30 -32.42
N VAL A 23 68.43 56.65 -31.46
CA VAL A 23 68.55 55.94 -30.18
C VAL A 23 67.26 56.07 -29.36
N TYR A 24 66.66 57.26 -29.31
CA TYR A 24 65.39 57.48 -28.62
C TYR A 24 64.26 56.66 -29.23
N THR A 25 64.10 56.67 -30.56
CA THR A 25 63.06 55.90 -31.27
C THR A 25 63.29 54.39 -31.18
N ALA A 26 64.53 53.91 -31.23
CA ALA A 26 64.84 52.51 -30.99
C ALA A 26 64.52 52.10 -29.54
N HIS A 27 64.77 52.98 -28.57
CA HIS A 27 64.45 52.72 -27.17
C HIS A 27 62.94 52.74 -26.90
N THR A 28 62.18 53.68 -27.50
CA THR A 28 60.71 53.71 -27.39
C THR A 28 60.09 52.50 -28.08
N ALA A 29 60.52 52.15 -29.30
CA ALA A 29 60.03 50.96 -30.00
C ALA A 29 60.30 49.65 -29.23
N LYS A 30 61.45 49.53 -28.55
CA LYS A 30 61.75 48.37 -27.69
C LYS A 30 60.89 48.34 -26.42
N ARG A 31 60.52 49.51 -25.89
CA ARG A 31 59.64 49.64 -24.73
C ARG A 31 58.19 49.30 -25.11
N ASP A 32 57.71 49.81 -26.24
CA ASP A 32 56.38 49.51 -26.78
C ASP A 32 56.21 48.02 -27.10
N ARG A 33 57.25 47.35 -27.65
CA ARG A 33 57.22 45.89 -27.86
C ARG A 33 57.11 45.11 -26.54
N ARG A 34 57.87 45.51 -25.51
CA ARG A 34 57.78 44.88 -24.19
C ARG A 34 56.43 45.10 -23.52
N ASP A 35 55.85 46.28 -23.68
CA ASP A 35 54.53 46.60 -23.15
C ASP A 35 53.43 45.85 -23.91
N ALA A 36 53.57 45.66 -25.23
CA ALA A 36 52.69 44.83 -26.03
C ALA A 36 52.77 43.34 -25.63
N ASP A 37 53.98 42.78 -25.51
CA ASP A 37 54.19 41.40 -25.05
C ASP A 37 53.63 41.17 -23.64
N ARG A 38 53.78 42.16 -22.75
CA ARG A 38 53.23 42.12 -21.40
C ARG A 38 51.70 42.10 -21.42
N ARG A 39 51.05 42.94 -22.24
CA ARG A 39 49.59 42.96 -22.39
C ARG A 39 49.05 41.65 -22.96
N ILE A 40 49.73 41.08 -23.95
CA ILE A 40 49.37 39.78 -24.53
C ILE A 40 49.44 38.69 -23.46
N LYS A 41 50.51 38.67 -22.66
CA LYS A 41 50.65 37.70 -21.56
C LYS A 41 49.58 37.89 -20.48
N GLU A 42 49.28 39.13 -20.10
CA GLU A 42 48.22 39.43 -19.13
C GLU A 42 46.83 39.03 -19.66
N GLN A 43 46.56 39.18 -20.96
CA GLN A 43 45.34 38.68 -21.60
C GLN A 43 45.29 37.15 -21.62
N GLN A 44 46.38 36.47 -22.00
CA GLN A 44 46.44 35.01 -21.98
C GLN A 44 46.22 34.44 -20.58
N ASP A 45 46.88 35.01 -19.57
CA ASP A 45 46.71 34.61 -18.17
C ASP A 45 45.27 34.85 -17.67
N PHE A 46 44.60 35.90 -18.15
CA PHE A 46 43.20 36.18 -17.83
C PHE A 46 42.25 35.18 -18.50
N ASP A 47 42.45 34.90 -19.78
CA ASP A 47 41.64 33.97 -20.56
C ASP A 47 41.80 32.53 -20.04
N GLU A 48 43.01 32.12 -19.67
CA GLU A 48 43.24 30.81 -19.05
C GLU A 48 42.52 30.67 -17.71
N ARG A 49 42.56 31.70 -16.86
CA ARG A 49 41.82 31.68 -15.57
C ARG A 49 40.31 31.63 -15.80
N ARG A 50 39.80 32.34 -16.80
CA ARG A 50 38.39 32.31 -17.17
C ARG A 50 37.99 30.93 -17.68
N ALA A 51 38.74 30.35 -18.60
CA ALA A 51 38.48 29.01 -19.13
C ALA A 51 38.52 27.93 -18.04
N ARG A 52 39.42 28.05 -17.05
CA ARG A 52 39.44 27.14 -15.89
C ARG A 52 38.19 27.25 -15.02
N ARG A 53 37.69 28.48 -14.79
CA ARG A 53 36.44 28.70 -14.05
C ARG A 53 35.24 28.16 -14.82
N ASP A 54 35.15 28.46 -16.11
CA ASP A 54 34.05 27.99 -16.95
C ASP A 54 33.99 26.45 -17.01
N ARG A 55 35.15 25.77 -17.02
CA ARG A 55 35.22 24.31 -16.90
C ARG A 55 34.76 23.82 -15.52
N ALA A 56 35.25 24.43 -14.45
CA ALA A 56 34.85 24.05 -13.09
C ALA A 56 33.34 24.25 -12.86
N ASP A 57 32.75 25.33 -13.38
CA ASP A 57 31.33 25.60 -13.31
C ASP A 57 30.51 24.61 -14.15
N ALA A 58 31.01 24.22 -15.33
CA ALA A 58 30.38 23.19 -16.16
C ALA A 58 30.43 21.82 -15.49
N ASP A 59 31.56 21.43 -14.90
CA ASP A 59 31.71 20.17 -14.17
C ASP A 59 30.79 20.15 -12.94
N ALA A 60 30.70 21.25 -12.19
CA ALA A 60 29.79 21.38 -11.05
C ALA A 60 28.32 21.25 -11.47
N ARG A 61 27.92 21.80 -12.62
CA ARG A 61 26.57 21.63 -13.17
C ARG A 61 26.30 20.19 -13.56
N LEU A 62 27.24 19.53 -14.23
CA LEU A 62 27.11 18.12 -14.61
C LEU A 62 27.00 17.20 -13.39
N GLU A 63 27.77 17.45 -12.34
CA GLU A 63 27.65 16.71 -11.08
C GLU A 63 26.29 16.92 -10.41
N ALA A 64 25.80 18.16 -10.39
CA ALA A 64 24.47 18.47 -9.86
C ALA A 64 23.36 17.79 -10.66
N GLU A 65 23.44 17.79 -11.98
CA GLU A 65 22.49 17.10 -12.86
C GLU A 65 22.51 15.58 -12.66
N ARG A 66 23.69 14.98 -12.51
CA ARG A 66 23.83 13.55 -12.19
C ARG A 66 23.18 13.20 -10.86
N LYS A 67 23.47 13.97 -9.81
CA LYS A 67 22.85 13.77 -8.49
C LYS A 67 21.33 13.89 -8.55
N ALA A 68 20.82 14.91 -9.23
CA ALA A 68 19.38 15.08 -9.41
C ALA A 68 18.74 13.95 -10.23
N ALA A 69 19.46 13.40 -11.22
CA ALA A 69 19.00 12.25 -11.98
C ALA A 69 18.96 10.98 -11.12
N ASP A 70 20.00 10.74 -10.32
CA ASP A 70 20.07 9.60 -9.40
C ASP A 70 18.97 9.66 -8.33
N GLU A 71 18.71 10.83 -7.76
CA GLU A 71 17.60 11.05 -6.81
C GLU A 71 16.24 10.75 -7.44
N ARG A 72 16.02 11.16 -8.70
CA ARG A 72 14.80 10.84 -9.43
C ARG A 72 14.65 9.34 -9.66
N LEU A 73 15.70 8.68 -10.14
CA LEU A 73 15.67 7.23 -10.37
C LEU A 73 15.41 6.45 -9.07
N GLU A 74 16.00 6.88 -7.96
CA GLU A 74 15.75 6.25 -6.67
C GLU A 74 14.30 6.47 -6.21
N SER A 75 13.76 7.68 -6.37
CA SER A 75 12.36 7.97 -6.06
C SER A 75 11.39 7.14 -6.92
N GLU A 76 11.71 6.94 -8.21
CA GLU A 76 10.93 6.11 -9.13
C GLU A 76 10.99 4.64 -8.74
N ARG A 77 12.17 4.13 -8.35
CA ARG A 77 12.32 2.74 -7.87
C ARG A 77 11.48 2.49 -6.62
N VAL A 78 11.55 3.37 -5.63
CA VAL A 78 10.76 3.28 -4.41
C VAL A 78 9.26 3.35 -4.73
N HIS A 79 8.86 4.23 -5.65
CA HIS A 79 7.46 4.31 -6.09
C HIS A 79 7.00 3.02 -6.76
N MET A 80 7.79 2.48 -7.70
CA MET A 80 7.47 1.24 -8.40
C MET A 80 7.43 0.02 -7.47
N GLU A 81 8.29 -0.03 -6.46
CA GLU A 81 8.25 -1.09 -5.45
C GLU A 81 6.96 -1.02 -4.62
N LYS A 82 6.55 0.17 -4.18
CA LYS A 82 5.27 0.38 -3.48
C LYS A 82 4.07 -0.01 -4.34
N VAL A 83 4.08 0.31 -5.63
CA VAL A 83 3.01 -0.09 -6.57
C VAL A 83 2.95 -1.60 -6.68
N ARG A 84 4.09 -2.28 -6.89
CA ARG A 84 4.15 -3.75 -6.97
C ARG A 84 3.71 -4.44 -5.68
N GLU A 85 4.04 -3.86 -4.53
CA GLU A 85 3.59 -4.36 -3.24
C GLU A 85 2.06 -4.28 -3.13
N ARG A 86 1.47 -3.14 -3.49
CA ARG A 86 0.02 -2.96 -3.51
C ARG A 86 -0.67 -3.91 -4.48
N GLU A 87 -0.13 -4.13 -5.67
CA GLU A 87 -0.65 -5.09 -6.65
C GLU A 87 -0.67 -6.51 -6.08
N ARG A 88 0.41 -6.95 -5.43
CA ARG A 88 0.48 -8.28 -4.78
C ARG A 88 -0.53 -8.42 -3.64
N GLN A 89 -0.74 -7.37 -2.86
CA GLN A 89 -1.75 -7.34 -1.80
C GLN A 89 -3.16 -7.48 -2.38
N GLN A 90 -3.48 -6.73 -3.43
CA GLN A 90 -4.78 -6.78 -4.11
C GLN A 90 -5.04 -8.15 -4.75
N ASP A 91 -4.03 -8.76 -5.37
CA ASP A 91 -4.13 -10.11 -5.93
C ASP A 91 -4.43 -11.15 -4.84
N SER A 92 -3.73 -11.08 -3.71
CA SER A 92 -3.90 -11.99 -2.57
C SER A 92 -5.29 -11.83 -1.95
N ALA A 93 -5.72 -10.59 -1.71
CA ALA A 93 -7.06 -10.28 -1.20
C ALA A 93 -8.16 -10.77 -2.17
N THR A 94 -7.98 -10.59 -3.48
CA THR A 94 -8.94 -11.05 -4.50
C THR A 94 -9.06 -12.58 -4.53
N ARG A 95 -7.95 -13.32 -4.38
CA ARG A 95 -7.97 -14.78 -4.28
C ARG A 95 -8.73 -15.25 -3.04
N LEU A 96 -8.47 -14.61 -1.89
CA LEU A 96 -9.14 -14.92 -0.63
C LEU A 96 -10.63 -14.58 -0.67
N LEU A 97 -11.02 -13.47 -1.29
CA LEU A 97 -12.42 -13.14 -1.56
C LEU A 97 -13.11 -14.22 -2.37
N ARG A 98 -12.48 -14.68 -3.47
CA ARG A 98 -13.03 -15.76 -4.30
C ARG A 98 -13.13 -17.07 -3.53
N TYR A 99 -12.21 -17.33 -2.61
CA TYR A 99 -12.26 -18.49 -1.75
C TYR A 99 -13.42 -18.37 -0.75
N ILE A 100 -13.50 -17.29 0.03
CA ILE A 100 -14.60 -17.05 0.99
C ILE A 100 -15.96 -17.06 0.31
N ALA A 101 -16.11 -16.45 -0.86
CA ALA A 101 -17.37 -16.44 -1.62
C ALA A 101 -17.83 -17.85 -2.02
N ARG A 102 -16.89 -18.76 -2.34
CA ARG A 102 -17.19 -20.17 -2.63
C ARG A 102 -17.62 -20.93 -1.38
N LEU A 103 -17.05 -20.58 -0.22
CA LEU A 103 -17.31 -21.28 1.03
C LEU A 103 -18.55 -20.79 1.78
N LEU A 104 -18.92 -19.52 1.60
CA LEU A 104 -20.03 -18.87 2.30
C LEU A 104 -21.33 -19.71 2.31
N PRO A 105 -21.77 -20.29 1.17
CA PRO A 105 -23.00 -21.09 1.13
C PRO A 105 -22.92 -22.39 1.94
N LEU A 106 -21.70 -22.91 2.16
CA LEU A 106 -21.45 -24.16 2.88
C LEU A 106 -21.23 -23.91 4.38
N MET A 107 -20.76 -22.73 4.77
CA MET A 107 -20.50 -22.36 6.17
C MET A 107 -21.74 -22.51 7.06
N GLY A 108 -22.93 -22.21 6.54
CA GLY A 108 -24.16 -22.33 7.31
C GLY A 108 -24.55 -23.77 7.68
N ARG A 109 -23.91 -24.78 7.06
CA ARG A 109 -24.15 -26.20 7.33
C ARG A 109 -23.14 -26.80 8.30
N VAL A 110 -22.00 -26.15 8.52
CA VAL A 110 -20.87 -26.68 9.31
C VAL A 110 -21.30 -27.14 10.70
N PRO A 111 -22.02 -26.35 11.53
CA PRO A 111 -22.42 -26.83 12.84
C PRO A 111 -23.35 -28.05 12.75
N HIS A 112 -24.28 -28.06 11.79
CA HIS A 112 -25.31 -29.10 11.69
C HIS A 112 -24.80 -30.44 11.17
N VAL A 113 -23.89 -30.44 10.19
CA VAL A 113 -23.29 -31.66 9.63
C VAL A 113 -22.52 -32.40 10.74
N PHE A 114 -21.70 -31.68 11.51
CA PHE A 114 -20.82 -32.30 12.49
C PHE A 114 -21.51 -32.65 13.82
N ILE A 115 -22.67 -32.04 14.13
CA ILE A 115 -23.55 -32.48 15.24
C ILE A 115 -24.22 -33.83 14.93
N ARG A 116 -24.69 -34.02 13.69
CA ARG A 116 -25.33 -35.29 13.27
C ARG A 116 -24.33 -36.43 13.23
N SER A 117 -23.09 -36.13 12.83
CA SER A 117 -22.01 -37.11 12.68
C SER A 117 -21.29 -37.44 14.00
N GLY A 118 -21.91 -37.15 15.15
CA GLY A 118 -21.34 -37.35 16.48
C GLY A 118 -20.50 -38.62 16.56
N SER A 119 -19.16 -38.44 16.57
CA SER A 119 -18.20 -39.52 16.61
C SER A 119 -18.47 -40.66 15.61
N THR A 120 -18.35 -40.44 14.31
CA THR A 120 -17.95 -41.55 13.41
C THR A 120 -17.40 -41.04 12.08
N LEU A 121 -16.09 -41.17 11.90
CA LEU A 121 -15.44 -41.46 10.60
C LEU A 121 -15.93 -42.78 9.95
N ALA A 122 -17.08 -43.33 10.39
CA ALA A 122 -17.50 -44.71 10.18
C ALA A 122 -19.02 -44.88 9.93
N SER A 123 -19.82 -43.82 9.89
CA SER A 123 -21.25 -43.93 9.52
C SER A 123 -21.37 -43.78 8.00
N GLY A 124 -21.55 -44.91 7.30
CA GLY A 124 -21.69 -44.99 5.84
C GLY A 124 -22.95 -44.34 5.24
N VAL A 125 -23.65 -43.47 5.98
CA VAL A 125 -24.74 -42.65 5.45
C VAL A 125 -24.15 -41.32 4.99
N ARG A 126 -23.61 -41.30 3.76
CA ARG A 126 -23.18 -40.05 3.13
C ARG A 126 -24.37 -39.10 3.07
N GLY A 127 -24.23 -37.93 3.69
CA GLY A 127 -25.16 -36.83 3.54
C GLY A 127 -25.28 -36.38 2.09
N ASP A 128 -26.18 -35.44 1.84
CA ASP A 128 -26.39 -34.84 0.52
C ASP A 128 -25.06 -34.24 -0.03
N ALA A 129 -24.95 -33.97 -1.33
CA ALA A 129 -23.73 -33.47 -1.97
C ALA A 129 -23.16 -32.21 -1.28
N ALA A 130 -24.02 -31.39 -0.70
CA ALA A 130 -23.64 -30.22 0.09
C ALA A 130 -23.02 -30.55 1.45
N ASP A 131 -23.34 -31.69 2.07
CA ASP A 131 -22.73 -32.15 3.32
C ASP A 131 -21.31 -32.67 3.04
N VAL A 132 -21.12 -33.39 1.93
CA VAL A 132 -19.79 -33.80 1.43
C VAL A 132 -18.93 -32.57 1.11
N GLY A 133 -19.51 -31.57 0.44
CA GLY A 133 -18.82 -30.30 0.19
C GLY A 133 -18.43 -29.60 1.49
N CYS A 134 -19.28 -29.62 2.51
CA CYS A 134 -18.98 -29.05 3.82
C CYS A 134 -17.80 -29.75 4.52
N GLU A 135 -17.73 -31.08 4.46
CA GLU A 135 -16.61 -31.85 5.01
C GLU A 135 -15.29 -31.55 4.30
N GLN A 136 -15.31 -31.46 2.97
CA GLN A 136 -14.15 -31.09 2.16
C GLN A 136 -13.62 -29.70 2.54
N VAL A 137 -14.51 -28.72 2.75
CA VAL A 137 -14.12 -27.37 3.16
C VAL A 137 -13.45 -27.34 4.52
N VAL A 138 -13.98 -28.09 5.50
CA VAL A 138 -13.35 -28.22 6.82
C VAL A 138 -11.98 -28.87 6.69
N GLN A 139 -11.84 -29.89 5.85
CA GLN A 139 -10.56 -30.55 5.57
C GLN A 139 -9.56 -29.60 4.88
N GLU A 140 -9.99 -28.82 3.89
CA GLU A 140 -9.16 -27.80 3.24
C GLU A 140 -8.66 -26.78 4.27
N PHE A 141 -9.51 -26.33 5.19
CA PHE A 141 -9.08 -25.44 6.26
C PHE A 141 -8.08 -26.08 7.23
N GLN A 142 -8.21 -27.37 7.55
CA GLN A 142 -7.24 -28.10 8.37
C GLN A 142 -5.87 -28.23 7.68
N LEU A 143 -5.88 -28.38 6.35
CA LEU A 143 -4.66 -28.51 5.53
C LEU A 143 -4.05 -27.17 5.13
N GLY A 144 -4.61 -26.04 5.57
CA GLY A 144 -4.08 -24.70 5.30
C GLY A 144 -4.63 -24.04 4.04
N GLY A 145 -5.91 -24.25 3.72
CA GLY A 145 -6.60 -23.69 2.54
C GLY A 145 -6.56 -22.15 2.40
N LEU A 146 -6.12 -21.42 3.43
CA LEU A 146 -5.81 -19.99 3.37
C LEU A 146 -4.29 -19.73 3.24
N ALA A 147 -3.62 -20.43 2.32
CA ALA A 147 -2.19 -20.26 2.09
C ALA A 147 -1.80 -18.86 1.57
N ASP A 148 -2.76 -18.12 0.99
CA ASP A 148 -2.55 -16.76 0.47
C ASP A 148 -2.48 -15.67 1.58
N LEU A 149 -2.68 -16.03 2.86
CA LEU A 149 -2.65 -15.08 3.98
C LEU A 149 -1.37 -14.23 4.09
N PRO A 150 -0.16 -14.77 3.91
CA PRO A 150 1.06 -13.97 3.98
C PRO A 150 1.11 -12.86 2.92
N GLY A 151 0.39 -13.01 1.80
CA GLY A 151 0.37 -12.04 0.71
C GLY A 151 -0.49 -10.81 0.97
N LEU A 152 -1.30 -10.78 2.02
CA LEU A 152 -2.14 -9.61 2.34
C LEU A 152 -1.34 -8.42 2.86
N HIS A 153 -0.19 -8.65 3.51
CA HIS A 153 0.63 -7.66 4.24
C HIS A 153 -0.12 -6.78 5.27
N ASP A 154 -1.45 -6.84 5.33
CA ASP A 154 -2.34 -6.32 6.36
C ASP A 154 -2.48 -7.36 7.48
N SER A 155 -1.93 -7.05 8.65
CA SER A 155 -1.96 -7.92 9.83
C SER A 155 -3.38 -8.16 10.33
N GLN A 156 -4.27 -7.18 10.20
CA GLN A 156 -5.63 -7.23 10.69
C GLN A 156 -6.52 -8.08 9.78
N ALA A 157 -6.47 -7.90 8.47
CA ALA A 157 -7.23 -8.78 7.56
C ALA A 157 -6.70 -10.23 7.57
N SER A 158 -5.39 -10.41 7.76
CA SER A 158 -4.80 -11.73 8.00
C SER A 158 -5.36 -12.39 9.28
N GLU A 159 -5.45 -11.64 10.37
CA GLU A 159 -6.01 -12.10 11.64
C GLU A 159 -7.49 -12.44 11.53
N GLN A 160 -8.28 -11.63 10.81
CA GLN A 160 -9.70 -11.90 10.56
C GLN A 160 -9.92 -13.21 9.82
N CYS A 161 -9.10 -13.48 8.81
CA CYS A 161 -9.15 -14.73 8.06
C CYS A 161 -8.72 -15.92 8.94
N ARG A 162 -7.66 -15.80 9.76
CA ARG A 162 -7.26 -16.84 10.72
C ARG A 162 -8.38 -17.14 11.73
N THR A 163 -9.03 -16.09 12.20
CA THR A 163 -10.16 -16.17 13.11
C THR A 163 -11.34 -16.90 12.47
N LEU A 164 -11.66 -16.61 11.20
CA LEU A 164 -12.69 -17.33 10.45
C LEU A 164 -12.39 -18.83 10.38
N VAL A 165 -11.14 -19.21 10.06
CA VAL A 165 -10.72 -20.62 10.08
C VAL A 165 -10.93 -21.25 11.45
N HIS A 166 -10.45 -20.59 12.51
CA HIS A 166 -10.59 -21.08 13.87
C HIS A 166 -12.06 -21.29 14.24
N LEU A 167 -12.96 -20.41 13.81
CA LEU A 167 -14.39 -20.54 14.05
C LEU A 167 -15.01 -21.71 13.29
N VAL A 168 -14.68 -21.87 12.00
CA VAL A 168 -15.15 -23.02 11.20
C VAL A 168 -14.72 -24.32 11.87
N LEU A 169 -13.44 -24.43 12.26
CA LEU A 169 -12.92 -25.62 12.93
C LEU A 169 -13.58 -25.83 14.29
N THR A 170 -13.77 -24.79 15.10
CA THR A 170 -14.42 -24.90 16.41
C THR A 170 -15.89 -25.33 16.28
N ALA A 171 -16.59 -24.84 15.26
CA ALA A 171 -17.93 -25.29 14.91
C ALA A 171 -17.94 -26.75 14.46
N ALA A 172 -17.00 -27.17 13.62
CA ALA A 172 -16.90 -28.57 13.17
C ALA A 172 -16.58 -29.55 14.32
N HIS A 173 -15.80 -29.14 15.33
CA HIS A 173 -15.49 -30.02 16.47
C HIS A 173 -16.63 -30.14 17.49
N GLY A 174 -17.73 -29.38 17.35
CA GLY A 174 -18.84 -29.42 18.30
C GLY A 174 -18.50 -28.90 19.71
N LYS A 175 -17.33 -28.27 19.90
CA LYS A 175 -16.83 -27.75 21.21
C LYS A 175 -17.70 -26.65 21.83
N HIS A 176 -18.68 -26.16 21.08
CA HIS A 176 -19.67 -25.18 21.52
C HIS A 176 -20.90 -25.84 22.20
N HIS A 177 -20.91 -27.17 22.38
CA HIS A 177 -22.00 -27.94 22.98
C HIS A 177 -21.64 -28.59 24.34
N HIS A 178 -20.76 -27.98 25.13
CA HIS A 178 -20.25 -28.65 26.33
C HIS A 178 -21.17 -28.49 27.56
N GLY A 179 -21.93 -29.55 27.80
CA GLY A 179 -22.52 -29.94 29.08
C GLY A 179 -23.05 -31.39 28.98
N PRO A 180 -22.74 -32.30 29.91
CA PRO A 180 -23.28 -33.67 29.90
C PRO A 180 -24.83 -33.71 30.00
N ASP A 181 -25.46 -32.61 30.43
CA ASP A 181 -26.91 -32.48 30.61
C ASP A 181 -27.61 -31.61 29.55
N THR A 182 -26.94 -31.27 28.44
CA THR A 182 -27.51 -30.38 27.43
C THR A 182 -28.56 -31.11 26.58
N SER A 183 -29.83 -30.75 26.71
CA SER A 183 -30.93 -31.36 25.94
C SER A 183 -30.73 -31.22 24.42
N ASP A 184 -31.30 -32.14 23.63
CA ASP A 184 -31.27 -32.09 22.16
C ASP A 184 -31.79 -30.77 21.59
N ALA A 185 -32.81 -30.20 22.23
CA ALA A 185 -33.37 -28.91 21.86
C ALA A 185 -32.35 -27.79 22.06
N ALA A 186 -31.63 -27.79 23.19
CA ALA A 186 -30.58 -26.83 23.47
C ALA A 186 -29.38 -26.98 22.52
N ARG A 187 -28.97 -28.22 22.18
CA ARG A 187 -27.93 -28.47 21.17
C ARG A 187 -28.31 -27.93 19.79
N LYS A 188 -29.54 -28.19 19.33
CA LYS A 188 -30.05 -27.65 18.06
C LYS A 188 -30.12 -26.13 18.06
N GLN A 189 -30.45 -25.50 19.19
CA GLN A 189 -30.51 -24.05 19.31
C GLN A 189 -29.11 -23.42 19.27
N LEU A 190 -28.13 -23.99 19.98
CA LEU A 190 -26.74 -23.56 19.92
C LEU A 190 -26.14 -23.71 18.51
N ALA A 191 -26.50 -24.77 17.79
CA ALA A 191 -26.08 -24.99 16.41
C ALA A 191 -26.60 -23.92 15.45
N LYS A 192 -27.86 -23.51 15.63
CA LYS A 192 -28.48 -22.43 14.85
C LYS A 192 -27.79 -21.10 15.12
N LEU A 193 -27.48 -20.79 16.37
CA LEU A 193 -26.75 -19.57 16.72
C LEU A 193 -25.33 -19.58 16.15
N ALA A 194 -24.60 -20.70 16.28
CA ALA A 194 -23.27 -20.86 15.72
C ALA A 194 -23.26 -20.69 14.19
N THR A 195 -24.31 -21.18 13.53
CA THR A 195 -24.54 -20.99 12.08
C THR A 195 -24.68 -19.51 11.73
N LEU A 196 -25.54 -18.79 12.44
CA LEU A 196 -25.76 -17.36 12.22
C LEU A 196 -24.48 -16.54 12.45
N ASP A 197 -23.75 -16.85 13.53
CA ASP A 197 -22.51 -16.18 13.88
C ASP A 197 -21.42 -16.39 12.82
N LEU A 198 -21.28 -17.63 12.34
CA LEU A 198 -20.30 -17.98 11.33
C LEU A 198 -20.60 -17.29 10.00
N LEU A 199 -21.86 -17.29 9.56
CA LEU A 199 -22.29 -16.61 8.34
C LEU A 199 -22.07 -15.09 8.42
N ARG A 200 -22.43 -14.48 9.54
CA ARG A 200 -22.23 -13.03 9.74
C ARG A 200 -20.75 -12.68 9.79
N TYR A 201 -19.93 -13.46 10.49
CA TYR A 201 -18.49 -13.21 10.53
C TYR A 201 -17.84 -13.40 9.15
N ALA A 202 -18.19 -14.44 8.40
CA ALA A 202 -17.70 -14.62 7.05
C ALA A 202 -18.12 -13.48 6.11
N THR A 203 -19.34 -12.98 6.26
CA THR A 203 -19.83 -11.78 5.55
C THR A 203 -19.01 -10.54 5.91
N PHE A 204 -18.63 -10.39 7.19
CA PHE A 204 -17.76 -9.31 7.65
C PHE A 204 -16.38 -9.41 7.00
N VAL A 205 -15.74 -10.58 7.03
CA VAL A 205 -14.43 -10.78 6.42
C VAL A 205 -14.48 -10.48 4.93
N ARG A 206 -15.54 -10.87 4.22
CA ARG A 206 -15.73 -10.50 2.81
C ARG A 206 -15.76 -8.99 2.61
N LEU A 207 -16.60 -8.26 3.35
CA LEU A 207 -16.69 -6.79 3.24
C LEU A 207 -15.39 -6.10 3.66
N SER A 208 -14.68 -6.65 4.64
CA SER A 208 -13.39 -6.14 5.10
C SER A 208 -12.30 -6.30 4.03
N LEU A 209 -12.28 -7.42 3.32
CA LEU A 209 -11.36 -7.64 2.20
C LEU A 209 -11.73 -6.80 0.98
N GLU A 210 -13.02 -6.63 0.67
CA GLU A 210 -13.49 -5.70 -0.38
C GLU A 210 -13.02 -4.27 -0.06
N HIS A 211 -13.19 -3.83 1.20
CA HIS A 211 -12.71 -2.53 1.65
C HIS A 211 -11.18 -2.40 1.59
N SER A 212 -10.44 -3.45 1.96
CA SER A 212 -8.98 -3.48 1.89
C SER A 212 -8.46 -3.33 0.45
N ILE A 213 -9.14 -3.91 -0.53
CA ILE A 213 -8.78 -3.74 -1.96
C ILE A 213 -8.99 -2.30 -2.41
N GLU A 214 -10.12 -1.69 -2.02
CA GLU A 214 -10.51 -0.34 -2.45
C GLU A 214 -9.70 0.75 -1.74
N GLN A 215 -9.60 0.68 -0.41
CA GLN A 215 -9.05 1.75 0.43
C GLN A 215 -7.63 1.45 0.93
N GLY A 216 -7.15 0.21 0.82
CA GLY A 216 -5.82 -0.19 1.31
C GLY A 216 -5.77 -0.51 2.81
N GLU A 217 -6.90 -0.44 3.51
CA GLU A 217 -7.01 -0.73 4.94
C GLU A 217 -8.16 -1.69 5.20
N SER A 218 -8.01 -2.62 6.14
CA SER A 218 -9.09 -3.51 6.54
C SER A 218 -9.98 -2.91 7.63
N LEU A 219 -11.25 -3.35 7.64
CA LEU A 219 -12.23 -2.88 8.62
C LEU A 219 -11.97 -3.53 9.98
N ASN A 220 -11.96 -2.75 11.06
CA ASN A 220 -11.83 -3.33 12.40
C ASN A 220 -13.18 -3.88 12.87
N PRO A 221 -13.30 -5.18 13.19
CA PRO A 221 -14.54 -5.75 13.72
C PRO A 221 -14.94 -5.14 15.08
N GLY A 222 -13.97 -4.59 15.80
CA GLY A 222 -14.06 -4.19 17.20
C GLY A 222 -14.26 -5.38 18.13
N ASP A 223 -14.24 -5.13 19.44
CA ASP A 223 -14.89 -6.03 20.39
C ASP A 223 -16.38 -5.97 20.07
N GLY A 224 -16.91 -6.99 19.38
CA GLY A 224 -18.27 -7.02 18.85
C GLY A 224 -19.26 -6.44 19.87
N GLY A 225 -20.13 -5.54 19.42
CA GLY A 225 -20.89 -4.56 20.23
C GLY A 225 -21.88 -5.10 21.28
N ALA A 226 -21.67 -6.30 21.80
CA ALA A 226 -22.41 -6.93 22.89
C ALA A 226 -21.48 -7.51 23.99
N GLY A 227 -20.20 -7.12 24.05
CA GLY A 227 -19.26 -7.66 25.05
C GLY A 227 -18.83 -9.11 24.76
N ILE A 228 -18.94 -9.54 23.50
CA ILE A 228 -18.54 -10.88 23.06
C ILE A 228 -17.04 -10.83 22.76
N SER A 229 -16.22 -11.21 23.74
CA SER A 229 -14.82 -11.50 23.50
C SER A 229 -14.69 -12.77 22.66
N PHE A 230 -13.72 -12.79 21.76
CA PHE A 230 -13.32 -14.03 21.12
C PHE A 230 -12.98 -15.07 22.19
N PRO A 231 -13.53 -16.30 22.12
CA PRO A 231 -14.25 -16.89 21.00
C PRO A 231 -15.79 -16.66 21.02
N MET A 232 -16.35 -16.29 19.85
CA MET A 232 -17.79 -16.01 19.65
C MET A 232 -18.77 -17.12 20.06
N PHE A 233 -18.28 -18.35 20.24
CA PHE A 233 -19.06 -19.52 20.66
C PHE A 233 -19.13 -19.71 22.19
N ALA A 234 -18.54 -18.84 22.99
CA ALA A 234 -18.55 -18.92 24.46
C ALA A 234 -19.79 -18.30 25.14
N ARG A 235 -20.91 -18.14 24.41
CA ARG A 235 -22.11 -17.46 24.93
C ARG A 235 -22.84 -18.29 25.97
N ARG A 236 -23.43 -17.61 26.97
CA ARG A 236 -24.36 -18.22 27.92
C ARG A 236 -25.69 -18.51 27.22
N PRO A 237 -26.36 -19.64 27.52
CA PRO A 237 -27.71 -19.90 27.06
C PRO A 237 -28.65 -18.78 27.56
N GLY A 238 -29.14 -17.93 26.66
CA GLY A 238 -30.01 -16.79 27.01
C GLY A 238 -29.74 -15.51 26.20
N ASP A 239 -28.50 -15.32 25.75
CA ASP A 239 -28.13 -14.21 24.85
C ASP A 239 -28.55 -14.55 23.42
N GLY A 240 -29.80 -14.22 23.07
CA GLY A 240 -30.44 -14.62 21.81
C GLY A 240 -30.03 -13.82 20.57
N SER A 241 -29.09 -12.87 20.66
CA SER A 241 -28.65 -12.08 19.52
C SER A 241 -27.47 -12.76 18.79
N ALA A 242 -27.57 -12.82 17.47
CA ALA A 242 -26.45 -13.22 16.60
C ALA A 242 -25.37 -12.13 16.61
N TRP A 243 -24.11 -12.53 16.40
CA TRP A 243 -22.95 -11.64 16.40
C TRP A 243 -23.13 -10.49 15.41
N ALA A 244 -22.61 -9.31 15.75
CA ALA A 244 -22.48 -8.20 14.83
C ALA A 244 -21.20 -7.41 15.15
N PRO A 245 -20.53 -6.84 14.14
CA PRO A 245 -19.39 -5.95 14.37
C PRO A 245 -19.84 -4.70 15.13
N ARG A 246 -18.95 -4.13 15.94
CA ARG A 246 -19.26 -2.90 16.71
C ARG A 246 -19.48 -1.71 15.78
N LEU A 247 -18.69 -1.63 14.72
CA LEU A 247 -18.84 -0.67 13.63
C LEU A 247 -19.40 -1.42 12.44
N VAL A 248 -20.65 -1.14 12.09
CA VAL A 248 -21.35 -1.81 11.00
C VAL A 248 -20.83 -1.30 9.65
N PRO A 249 -20.20 -2.14 8.81
CA PRO A 249 -19.70 -1.73 7.51
C PRO A 249 -20.80 -1.23 6.57
N GLN A 250 -20.43 -0.36 5.62
CA GLN A 250 -21.35 0.00 4.55
C GLN A 250 -21.78 -1.25 3.77
N GLY A 251 -23.07 -1.35 3.43
CA GLY A 251 -23.61 -2.51 2.73
C GLY A 251 -23.81 -3.77 3.59
N TRP A 252 -23.44 -3.75 4.88
CA TRP A 252 -23.59 -4.88 5.80
C TRP A 252 -24.98 -5.53 5.78
N GLN A 253 -26.04 -4.73 5.95
CA GLN A 253 -27.40 -5.28 6.03
C GLN A 253 -27.83 -5.94 4.71
N ALA A 254 -27.46 -5.36 3.58
CA ALA A 254 -27.75 -5.94 2.27
C ALA A 254 -26.99 -7.24 2.05
N ALA A 255 -25.71 -7.27 2.45
CA ALA A 255 -24.86 -8.46 2.40
C ALA A 255 -25.40 -9.59 3.28
N VAL A 256 -25.73 -9.30 4.56
CA VAL A 256 -26.34 -10.27 5.48
C VAL A 256 -27.68 -10.77 4.95
N SER A 257 -28.53 -9.89 4.41
CA SER A 257 -29.82 -10.31 3.84
C SER A 257 -29.68 -11.24 2.63
N ARG A 258 -28.66 -11.02 1.80
CA ARG A 258 -28.37 -11.88 0.65
C ARG A 258 -27.81 -13.23 1.08
N ASP A 259 -26.88 -13.21 2.02
CA ASP A 259 -26.10 -14.38 2.41
C ASP A 259 -26.83 -15.22 3.48
N ASN A 260 -27.80 -14.62 4.19
CA ASN A 260 -28.62 -15.26 5.21
C ASN A 260 -30.05 -14.68 5.25
N PRO A 261 -30.93 -15.09 4.32
CA PRO A 261 -32.30 -14.56 4.24
C PRO A 261 -33.19 -14.97 5.44
N ALA A 262 -32.76 -15.95 6.24
CA ALA A 262 -33.48 -16.40 7.43
C ALA A 262 -33.11 -15.63 8.70
N ASP A 263 -32.23 -14.63 8.60
CA ASP A 263 -31.78 -13.84 9.74
C ASP A 263 -32.92 -12.95 10.31
N PRO A 264 -33.30 -13.10 11.59
CA PRO A 264 -34.38 -12.32 12.19
C PRO A 264 -34.14 -10.79 12.17
N SER A 265 -32.90 -10.32 12.03
CA SER A 265 -32.64 -8.87 11.92
C SER A 265 -33.04 -8.28 10.56
N THR A 266 -33.23 -9.12 9.53
CA THR A 266 -33.61 -8.68 8.17
C THR A 266 -35.12 -8.41 8.04
N GLY A 267 -35.91 -8.84 9.04
CA GLY A 267 -37.37 -8.65 9.11
C GLY A 267 -37.83 -7.25 9.54
N LYS A 268 -36.94 -6.37 10.02
CA LYS A 268 -37.25 -4.95 10.21
C LYS A 268 -36.97 -4.18 8.92
N ARG A 269 -37.68 -4.52 7.85
CA ARG A 269 -37.96 -3.49 6.82
C ARG A 269 -38.69 -2.36 7.52
N CYS A 270 -38.23 -1.14 7.27
CA CYS A 270 -38.92 0.07 7.62
C CYS A 270 -40.42 -0.09 7.28
N SER A 271 -41.26 -0.24 8.31
CA SER A 271 -42.64 0.18 8.20
C SER A 271 -42.58 1.68 7.99
N GLY A 272 -42.55 2.10 6.73
CA GLY A 272 -42.85 3.48 6.38
C GLY A 272 -44.21 3.83 6.98
N PRO A 273 -44.41 5.08 7.43
CA PRO A 273 -45.73 5.48 7.90
C PRO A 273 -46.72 5.26 6.76
N ASP A 274 -47.80 4.52 7.04
CA ASP A 274 -48.93 4.35 6.12
C ASP A 274 -49.33 5.73 5.57
N PRO A 275 -49.23 6.00 4.25
CA PRO A 275 -49.77 7.20 3.65
C PRO A 275 -51.26 7.01 3.38
N GLY A 276 -51.99 6.46 4.38
CA GLY A 276 -53.39 6.08 4.29
C GLY A 276 -54.31 6.76 5.30
N SER A 277 -53.78 7.48 6.29
CA SER A 277 -54.61 8.22 7.25
C SER A 277 -54.82 9.67 6.81
N ARG A 278 -55.60 9.85 5.74
CA ARG A 278 -56.35 11.10 5.51
C ARG A 278 -57.80 10.79 5.18
N GLY A 279 -58.66 11.01 6.17
CA GLY A 279 -59.85 11.85 6.01
C GLY A 279 -61.21 11.16 5.91
N TYR A 280 -62.08 11.58 6.83
CA TYR A 280 -63.56 11.64 6.80
C TYR A 280 -64.29 10.28 6.89
N CYS A 281 -65.18 9.99 7.85
CA CYS A 281 -66.04 10.81 8.72
C CYS A 281 -65.82 10.54 10.21
#